data_AF-A0A4S8SBZ5-F1
#
_entry.id   AF-A0A4S8SBZ5-F1
#
_cell.length_a   1.000
_cell.length_b   1.000
_cell.length_c   1.000
_cell.angle_alpha   90.00
_cell.angle_beta   90.00
_cell.angle_gamma   90.00
#
_symmetry.space_group_name_H-M   'P 1'
#
loop_
_entity.id
_entity.type
_entity.pdbx_description
1 polymer ?
#
loop_
_entity_poly.entity_id
_entity_poly.type
_entity_poly.pdbx_seq_one_letter_code
_entity_poly.pdbx_strand_id
1 'polypeptide(L)'
;MLFPYLWFLYCTTVQATLVRKHDETFVPDFSLRVTVKNISQGCFIRESVVVNGTSPGPTLRIKPNKVSWIRVYNDMADQNLTMHWHGLSQRMAIFSDGTPVSQWPIAPMHYFDYEILPGESDAGTSFYHSHVGFQAVTANGALIVEDVRSPPYHYDGERILQLTDYFNKTDSVIEQGLTSNPFVWSGETNGVLVNGVGVGIGKQNDSSCKLPVVDVLPGKIYRMRIIGATALSHVSMAFESHENLTIIAADARYTQPHNVSHIQVGSGQRFDILLKTKTIDELKGLNRTHFWIQFETRDRPSVYRGYASLRYTIPGAKRAITPPAPLIPPLSLPNTTYSWLEYSLQPLIPNNFPTAAEVTRRVTMTVQQFQNGSIYWSQNGLNWTDHIATPMLIDIYKRGDAAMPNHTRALQNNNWDPITKFWSAEIGEVLEIIIQNTGS
;
A
#
# COMPACT_ATOMS: atom_id res chain seq x y z
N MET A 1 60.43 -22.38 -29.86
CA MET A 1 59.74 -21.65 -28.78
C MET A 1 58.52 -21.00 -29.39
N LEU A 2 57.33 -21.55 -29.12
CA LEU A 2 56.03 -20.96 -29.46
C LEU A 2 54.98 -21.67 -28.59
N PHE A 3 54.48 -20.97 -27.57
CA PHE A 3 53.35 -21.36 -26.73
C PHE A 3 52.05 -21.11 -27.51
N PRO A 4 51.08 -22.05 -27.58
CA PRO A 4 49.73 -21.71 -27.94
C PRO A 4 48.84 -21.56 -26.71
N TYR A 5 47.98 -20.56 -26.80
CA TYR A 5 46.96 -20.12 -25.86
C TYR A 5 45.94 -21.22 -25.54
N LEU A 6 45.69 -21.47 -24.25
CA LEU A 6 44.50 -22.17 -23.75
C LEU A 6 43.48 -21.12 -23.28
N TRP A 7 42.50 -20.83 -24.13
CA TRP A 7 41.26 -20.15 -23.73
C TRP A 7 40.39 -21.15 -22.95
N PHE A 8 40.23 -20.94 -21.65
CA PHE A 8 39.18 -21.59 -20.89
C PHE A 8 37.85 -20.87 -21.18
N LEU A 9 37.02 -21.47 -22.04
CA LEU A 9 35.59 -21.15 -22.09
C LEU A 9 34.97 -21.56 -20.76
N TYR A 10 34.59 -20.56 -19.94
CA TYR A 10 33.61 -20.77 -18.88
C TYR A 10 32.25 -20.97 -19.55
N CYS A 11 31.85 -22.23 -19.70
CA CYS A 11 30.51 -22.59 -20.15
C CYS A 11 29.56 -22.31 -18.97
N THR A 12 29.03 -21.09 -18.88
CA THR A 12 27.86 -20.81 -18.05
C THR A 12 26.67 -21.50 -18.69
N THR A 13 26.39 -22.73 -18.25
CA THR A 13 25.12 -23.38 -18.53
C THR A 13 24.02 -22.50 -17.93
N VAL A 14 23.35 -21.71 -18.77
CA VAL A 14 22.03 -21.17 -18.44
C VAL A 14 21.16 -22.40 -18.19
N GLN A 15 20.88 -22.72 -16.94
CA GLN A 15 19.84 -23.69 -16.63
C GLN A 15 18.55 -23.10 -17.20
N ALA A 16 18.13 -23.62 -18.35
CA ALA A 16 16.79 -23.42 -18.86
C ALA A 16 15.83 -23.79 -17.73
N THR A 17 15.07 -22.82 -17.24
CA THR A 17 14.02 -23.04 -16.26
C THR A 17 13.00 -23.98 -16.90
N LEU A 18 12.97 -25.24 -16.44
CA LEU A 18 11.92 -26.17 -16.81
C LEU A 18 10.59 -25.55 -16.38
N VAL A 19 9.66 -25.38 -17.33
CA VAL A 19 8.28 -25.00 -17.04
C VAL A 19 7.71 -26.02 -16.05
N ARG A 20 7.44 -25.58 -14.82
CA ARG A 20 6.76 -26.40 -13.83
C ARG A 20 5.27 -26.12 -13.88
N LYS A 21 4.50 -27.13 -14.26
CA LYS A 21 3.05 -27.09 -14.10
C LYS A 21 2.74 -27.51 -12.66
N HIS A 22 2.01 -26.68 -11.92
CA HIS A 22 1.48 -27.08 -10.62
C HIS A 22 0.42 -28.15 -10.84
N ASP A 23 0.61 -29.31 -10.21
CA ASP A 23 -0.40 -30.36 -10.13
C ASP A 23 -1.13 -30.29 -8.78
N GLU A 24 -1.96 -31.28 -8.49
CA GLU A 24 -2.73 -31.37 -7.25
C GLU A 24 -1.85 -31.48 -5.99
N THR A 25 -0.56 -31.81 -6.14
CA THR A 25 0.39 -31.94 -5.03
C THR A 25 1.12 -30.63 -4.72
N PHE A 26 0.97 -29.60 -5.56
CA PHE A 26 1.63 -28.32 -5.35
C PHE A 26 1.12 -27.63 -4.08
N VAL A 27 2.07 -27.27 -3.20
CA VAL A 27 1.81 -26.54 -1.95
C VAL A 27 2.42 -25.14 -2.07
N PRO A 28 1.63 -24.06 -1.99
CA PRO A 28 2.14 -22.70 -2.01
C PRO A 28 2.85 -22.36 -0.69
N ASP A 29 3.77 -21.40 -0.70
CA ASP A 29 4.40 -20.87 0.52
C ASP A 29 3.37 -20.20 1.45
N PHE A 30 2.36 -19.56 0.85
CA PHE A 30 1.27 -18.91 1.57
C PHE A 30 -0.09 -19.19 0.94
N SER A 31 -1.13 -19.21 1.77
CA SER A 31 -2.51 -19.33 1.34
C SER A 31 -3.35 -18.20 1.93
N LEU A 32 -3.96 -17.41 1.04
CA LEU A 32 -4.93 -16.37 1.38
C LEU A 32 -6.32 -16.81 0.92
N ARG A 33 -7.28 -16.86 1.82
CA ARG A 33 -8.68 -17.19 1.55
C ARG A 33 -9.53 -15.96 1.75
N VAL A 34 -10.15 -15.49 0.68
CA VAL A 34 -10.96 -14.27 0.68
C VAL A 34 -12.43 -14.64 0.76
N THR A 35 -13.13 -14.08 1.74
CA THR A 35 -14.54 -14.38 2.04
C THR A 35 -15.29 -13.10 2.37
N VAL A 36 -16.61 -13.08 2.16
CA VAL A 36 -17.50 -12.04 2.73
C VAL A 36 -17.84 -12.40 4.17
N LYS A 37 -17.66 -11.47 5.12
CA LYS A 37 -18.02 -11.64 6.53
C LYS A 37 -18.51 -10.35 7.17
N ASN A 38 -19.42 -10.49 8.14
CA ASN A 38 -19.73 -9.43 9.09
C ASN A 38 -18.61 -9.32 10.13
N ILE A 39 -17.86 -8.22 10.11
CA ILE A 39 -16.77 -7.95 11.05
C ILE A 39 -16.98 -6.63 11.78
N SER A 40 -16.34 -6.49 12.95
CA SER A 40 -16.35 -5.22 13.66
C SER A 40 -15.31 -4.27 13.10
N GLN A 41 -15.74 -3.11 12.60
CA GLN A 41 -14.90 -2.04 12.08
C GLN A 41 -15.42 -0.70 12.58
N GLY A 42 -14.55 0.16 13.10
CA GLY A 42 -14.98 1.44 13.67
C GLY A 42 -15.96 1.29 14.85
N CYS A 43 -15.99 0.13 15.52
CA CYS A 43 -17.00 -0.24 16.52
C CYS A 43 -18.44 -0.39 15.98
N PHE A 44 -18.58 -0.62 14.68
CA PHE A 44 -19.82 -1.04 14.03
C PHE A 44 -19.65 -2.45 13.47
N ILE A 45 -20.74 -3.15 13.18
CA ILE A 45 -20.71 -4.41 12.42
C ILE A 45 -21.04 -4.08 10.97
N ARG A 46 -20.16 -4.49 10.06
CA ARG A 46 -20.29 -4.26 8.62
C ARG A 46 -19.94 -5.53 7.86
N GLU A 47 -20.72 -5.82 6.82
CA GLU A 47 -20.37 -6.84 5.84
C GLU A 47 -19.19 -6.36 4.98
N SER A 48 -18.10 -7.11 5.00
CA SER A 48 -16.84 -6.73 4.36
C SER A 48 -16.19 -7.94 3.70
N VAL A 49 -15.43 -7.69 2.63
CA VAL A 49 -14.55 -8.69 2.01
C VAL A 49 -13.26 -8.77 2.81
N VAL A 50 -12.94 -9.93 3.37
CA VAL A 50 -11.84 -10.10 4.33
C VAL A 50 -10.88 -11.20 3.90
N VAL A 51 -9.61 -11.07 4.28
CA VAL A 51 -8.56 -12.05 3.97
C VAL A 51 -8.25 -12.89 5.20
N ASN A 52 -8.38 -14.22 5.08
CA ASN A 52 -8.27 -15.18 6.18
C ASN A 52 -9.18 -14.84 7.38
N GLY A 53 -10.34 -14.24 7.10
CA GLY A 53 -11.35 -13.90 8.11
C GLY A 53 -11.09 -12.61 8.90
N THR A 54 -10.05 -11.83 8.57
CA THR A 54 -9.73 -10.56 9.25
C THR A 54 -9.54 -9.41 8.25
N SER A 55 -9.69 -8.17 8.74
CA SER A 55 -9.33 -6.94 8.04
C SER A 55 -8.58 -6.03 9.03
N PRO A 56 -7.30 -5.70 8.78
CA PRO A 56 -6.44 -6.24 7.72
C PRO A 56 -6.28 -7.76 7.78
N GLY A 57 -5.89 -8.33 6.66
CA GLY A 57 -5.45 -9.70 6.52
C GLY A 57 -4.09 -9.97 7.19
N PRO A 58 -3.63 -11.23 7.18
CA PRO A 58 -2.37 -11.61 7.79
C PRO A 58 -1.18 -10.90 7.15
N THR A 59 -0.21 -10.47 7.97
CA THR A 59 1.06 -9.96 7.44
C THR A 59 1.83 -11.08 6.75
N LEU A 60 2.22 -10.84 5.51
CA LEU A 60 3.15 -11.70 4.78
C LEU A 60 4.57 -11.21 4.95
N ARG A 61 5.52 -12.13 5.17
CA ARG A 61 6.95 -11.84 5.17
C ARG A 61 7.65 -12.74 4.15
N ILE A 62 8.23 -12.14 3.13
CA ILE A 62 8.87 -12.85 2.02
C ILE A 62 10.32 -12.41 1.87
N LYS A 63 11.14 -13.21 1.19
CA LYS A 63 12.57 -12.94 1.00
C LYS A 63 12.85 -12.39 -0.40
N PRO A 64 13.74 -11.40 -0.53
CA PRO A 64 14.22 -10.92 -1.81
C PRO A 64 14.99 -12.03 -2.55
N ASN A 65 14.97 -11.99 -3.88
CA ASN A 65 15.62 -12.93 -4.79
C ASN A 65 15.17 -14.40 -4.61
N LYS A 66 14.02 -14.63 -3.97
CA LYS A 66 13.39 -15.94 -3.83
C LYS A 66 11.95 -15.86 -4.31
N VAL A 67 11.55 -16.81 -5.15
CA VAL A 67 10.15 -16.96 -5.55
C VAL A 67 9.34 -17.37 -4.32
N SER A 68 8.26 -16.63 -4.07
CA SER A 68 7.23 -16.97 -3.10
C SER A 68 5.95 -17.22 -3.86
N TRP A 69 5.40 -18.43 -3.75
CA TRP A 69 4.13 -18.78 -4.34
C TRP A 69 3.01 -18.51 -3.36
N ILE A 70 2.08 -17.65 -3.75
CA ILE A 70 0.95 -17.26 -2.90
C ILE A 70 -0.34 -17.68 -3.58
N ARG A 71 -1.01 -18.68 -3.02
CA ARG A 71 -2.34 -19.07 -3.50
C ARG A 71 -3.39 -18.16 -2.90
N VAL A 72 -4.16 -17.52 -3.77
CA VAL A 72 -5.32 -16.70 -3.37
C VAL A 72 -6.58 -17.43 -3.78
N TYR A 73 -7.37 -17.86 -2.80
CA TYR A 73 -8.69 -18.43 -2.99
C TYR A 73 -9.73 -17.32 -2.95
N ASN A 74 -10.56 -17.26 -3.99
CA ASN A 74 -11.81 -16.54 -3.98
C ASN A 74 -12.91 -17.48 -3.48
N ASP A 75 -13.15 -17.49 -2.17
CA ASP A 75 -14.21 -18.30 -1.55
C ASP A 75 -15.55 -17.54 -1.49
N MET A 76 -15.67 -16.42 -2.21
CA MET A 76 -16.94 -15.71 -2.37
C MET A 76 -17.78 -16.40 -3.44
N ALA A 77 -19.10 -16.35 -3.29
CA ALA A 77 -20.04 -17.06 -4.17
C ALA A 77 -20.40 -16.28 -5.43
N ASP A 78 -20.27 -14.95 -5.40
CA ASP A 78 -20.90 -14.03 -6.36
C ASP A 78 -20.01 -12.87 -6.80
N GLN A 79 -18.80 -12.75 -6.25
CA GLN A 79 -17.89 -11.65 -6.54
C GLN A 79 -16.57 -12.12 -7.13
N ASN A 80 -16.06 -11.36 -8.09
CA ASN A 80 -14.72 -11.52 -8.63
C ASN A 80 -13.66 -10.99 -7.65
N LEU A 81 -12.42 -11.46 -7.81
CA LEU A 81 -11.29 -11.07 -6.97
C LEU A 81 -10.00 -11.01 -7.78
N THR A 82 -9.13 -10.07 -7.43
CA THR A 82 -7.69 -10.16 -7.71
C THR A 82 -6.92 -9.82 -6.45
N MET A 83 -5.61 -10.07 -6.43
CA MET A 83 -4.74 -9.58 -5.38
C MET A 83 -3.54 -8.85 -5.98
N HIS A 84 -3.44 -7.55 -5.70
CA HIS A 84 -2.31 -6.72 -6.11
C HIS A 84 -1.29 -6.57 -4.98
N TRP A 85 -0.01 -6.56 -5.35
CA TRP A 85 1.13 -6.52 -4.44
C TRP A 85 1.80 -5.15 -4.51
N HIS A 86 1.19 -4.19 -3.81
CA HIS A 86 1.47 -2.77 -3.96
C HIS A 86 2.94 -2.42 -3.68
N GLY A 87 3.59 -1.88 -4.70
CA GLY A 87 4.99 -1.42 -4.62
C GLY A 87 6.03 -2.47 -4.99
N LEU A 88 5.64 -3.70 -5.32
CA LEU A 88 6.57 -4.65 -5.95
C LEU A 88 6.70 -4.35 -7.44
N SER A 89 7.93 -4.38 -7.95
CA SER A 89 8.22 -4.08 -9.37
C SER A 89 7.62 -5.07 -10.38
N GLN A 90 7.27 -6.29 -9.95
CA GLN A 90 6.80 -7.40 -10.81
C GLN A 90 7.70 -7.72 -12.03
N ARG A 91 8.98 -7.30 -12.00
CA ARG A 91 9.88 -7.30 -13.17
C ARG A 91 10.08 -8.65 -13.87
N MET A 92 9.83 -9.76 -13.18
CA MET A 92 9.93 -11.13 -13.74
C MET A 92 8.60 -11.89 -13.75
N ALA A 93 7.52 -11.31 -13.23
CA ALA A 93 6.25 -12.00 -12.99
C ALA A 93 5.05 -11.08 -13.27
N ILE A 94 5.03 -10.44 -14.44
CA ILE A 94 4.02 -9.42 -14.79
C ILE A 94 2.57 -9.95 -14.80
N PHE A 95 2.35 -11.26 -14.97
CA PHE A 95 1.02 -11.87 -14.86
C PHE A 95 0.55 -12.07 -13.40
N SER A 96 1.44 -11.88 -12.43
CA SER A 96 1.14 -11.90 -10.99
C SER A 96 0.84 -10.51 -10.41
N ASP A 97 0.78 -9.47 -11.25
CA ASP A 97 0.57 -8.10 -10.75
C ASP A 97 -0.79 -7.91 -10.10
N GLY A 98 -1.84 -8.63 -10.53
CA GLY A 98 -3.14 -8.59 -9.86
C GLY A 98 -4.04 -7.44 -10.29
N THR A 99 -3.75 -6.79 -11.41
CA THR A 99 -4.54 -5.70 -11.98
C THR A 99 -5.39 -6.17 -13.17
N PRO A 100 -6.47 -5.44 -13.54
CA PRO A 100 -7.27 -5.72 -14.74
C PRO A 100 -6.47 -5.69 -16.06
N VAL A 101 -5.27 -5.09 -16.05
CA VAL A 101 -4.34 -5.06 -17.18
C VAL A 101 -3.58 -6.38 -17.32
N SER A 102 -3.22 -7.00 -16.18
CA SER A 102 -2.36 -8.17 -16.12
C SER A 102 -3.08 -9.51 -16.29
N GLN A 103 -4.29 -9.63 -15.73
CA GLN A 103 -5.01 -10.89 -15.65
C GLN A 103 -6.53 -10.71 -15.64
N TRP A 104 -7.26 -11.78 -15.94
CA TRP A 104 -8.67 -11.85 -15.56
C TRP A 104 -8.79 -12.01 -14.05
N PRO A 105 -9.90 -11.54 -13.46
CA PRO A 105 -10.18 -11.82 -12.06
C PRO A 105 -10.34 -13.31 -11.81
N ILE A 106 -9.98 -13.73 -10.61
CA ILE A 106 -10.29 -15.03 -10.04
C ILE A 106 -11.82 -15.09 -9.88
N ALA A 107 -12.45 -15.98 -10.64
CA ALA A 107 -13.89 -16.20 -10.56
C ALA A 107 -14.31 -16.70 -9.15
N PRO A 108 -15.57 -16.52 -8.75
CA PRO A 108 -16.13 -17.12 -7.54
C PRO A 108 -15.77 -18.61 -7.43
N MET A 109 -15.43 -19.06 -6.22
CA MET A 109 -15.09 -20.46 -5.90
C MET A 109 -13.86 -21.01 -6.63
N HIS A 110 -12.96 -20.15 -7.13
CA HIS A 110 -11.70 -20.53 -7.76
C HIS A 110 -10.49 -19.96 -7.01
N TYR A 111 -9.29 -20.33 -7.43
CA TYR A 111 -8.05 -19.79 -6.91
C TYR A 111 -7.06 -19.46 -8.02
N PHE A 112 -6.06 -18.64 -7.69
CA PHE A 112 -4.91 -18.36 -8.54
C PHE A 112 -3.62 -18.42 -7.73
N ASP A 113 -2.59 -19.01 -8.32
CA ASP A 113 -1.25 -19.09 -7.73
C ASP A 113 -0.41 -17.92 -8.26
N TYR A 114 -0.17 -16.93 -7.39
CA TYR A 114 0.68 -15.79 -7.70
C TYR A 114 2.16 -16.17 -7.52
N GLU A 115 2.95 -16.03 -8.59
CA GLU A 115 4.41 -16.11 -8.53
C GLU A 115 4.98 -14.75 -8.16
N ILE A 116 5.57 -14.62 -6.97
CA ILE A 116 6.11 -13.34 -6.50
C ILE A 116 7.62 -13.46 -6.31
N LEU A 117 8.38 -12.75 -7.15
CA LEU A 117 9.84 -12.71 -7.11
C LEU A 117 10.34 -11.27 -6.85
N PRO A 118 10.34 -10.82 -5.59
CA PRO A 118 10.88 -9.51 -5.25
C PRO A 118 12.40 -9.50 -5.41
N GLY A 119 12.97 -8.35 -5.72
CA GLY A 119 14.42 -8.14 -5.76
C GLY A 119 14.93 -7.54 -4.46
N GLU A 120 16.24 -7.32 -4.38
CA GLU A 120 16.83 -6.52 -3.31
C GLU A 120 16.23 -5.10 -3.28
N SER A 121 15.96 -4.59 -4.48
CA SER A 121 15.22 -3.37 -4.72
C SER A 121 13.70 -3.53 -4.50
N ASP A 122 13.20 -4.52 -3.80
CA ASP A 122 11.82 -4.51 -3.31
C ASP A 122 11.77 -4.71 -1.79
N ALA A 123 12.94 -4.90 -1.14
CA ALA A 123 13.08 -5.02 0.31
C ALA A 123 12.53 -3.78 1.02
N GLY A 124 11.73 -3.99 2.07
CA GLY A 124 11.11 -2.94 2.87
C GLY A 124 9.62 -3.17 3.17
N THR A 125 8.92 -2.06 3.47
CA THR A 125 7.49 -2.05 3.79
C THR A 125 6.63 -1.90 2.52
N SER A 126 5.81 -2.91 2.26
CA SER A 126 4.81 -2.98 1.20
C SER A 126 3.48 -3.45 1.82
N PHE A 127 2.45 -3.61 0.99
CA PHE A 127 1.19 -4.23 1.37
C PHE A 127 0.54 -4.85 0.15
N TYR A 128 -0.43 -5.72 0.37
CA TYR A 128 -1.26 -6.27 -0.68
C TYR A 128 -2.71 -5.82 -0.49
N HIS A 129 -3.47 -5.74 -1.58
CA HIS A 129 -4.89 -5.43 -1.53
C HIS A 129 -5.64 -6.01 -2.73
N SER A 130 -6.94 -6.27 -2.57
CA SER A 130 -7.80 -6.55 -3.71
C SER A 130 -7.78 -5.37 -4.68
N HIS A 131 -7.77 -5.66 -5.97
CA HIS A 131 -7.81 -4.66 -7.02
C HIS A 131 -9.10 -4.74 -7.84
N VAL A 132 -10.19 -5.21 -7.20
CA VAL A 132 -11.54 -5.29 -7.77
C VAL A 132 -12.48 -4.39 -6.96
N GLY A 133 -13.16 -3.47 -7.64
CA GLY A 133 -14.17 -2.60 -7.04
C GLY A 133 -13.67 -1.87 -5.79
N PHE A 134 -14.49 -1.84 -4.76
CA PHE A 134 -14.23 -1.21 -3.47
C PHE A 134 -13.62 -2.17 -2.43
N GLN A 135 -13.36 -3.43 -2.81
CA GLN A 135 -12.87 -4.47 -1.89
C GLN A 135 -11.55 -4.09 -1.22
N ALA A 136 -10.71 -3.28 -1.88
CA ALA A 136 -9.40 -2.84 -1.39
C ALA A 136 -9.46 -2.22 0.02
N VAL A 137 -10.58 -1.61 0.41
CA VAL A 137 -10.76 -0.98 1.73
C VAL A 137 -10.65 -1.99 2.88
N THR A 138 -11.04 -3.23 2.65
CA THR A 138 -11.10 -4.27 3.71
C THR A 138 -10.33 -5.54 3.37
N ALA A 139 -10.18 -5.86 2.09
CA ALA A 139 -9.37 -6.98 1.60
C ALA A 139 -7.93 -6.53 1.34
N ASN A 140 -7.18 -6.21 2.40
CA ASN A 140 -5.78 -5.77 2.33
C ASN A 140 -4.97 -6.29 3.53
N GLY A 141 -3.64 -6.32 3.43
CA GLY A 141 -2.75 -6.74 4.52
C GLY A 141 -1.31 -6.34 4.26
N ALA A 142 -0.51 -6.23 5.32
CA ALA A 142 0.88 -5.83 5.20
C ALA A 142 1.73 -6.90 4.49
N LEU A 143 2.68 -6.46 3.68
CA LEU A 143 3.66 -7.29 3.01
C LEU A 143 5.05 -6.74 3.33
N ILE A 144 5.86 -7.53 4.01
CA ILE A 144 7.24 -7.17 4.33
C ILE A 144 8.16 -8.01 3.47
N VAL A 145 8.93 -7.36 2.61
CA VAL A 145 10.06 -7.99 1.93
C VAL A 145 11.27 -7.80 2.84
N GLU A 146 11.85 -8.90 3.31
CA GLU A 146 12.98 -8.87 4.25
C GLU A 146 14.22 -8.21 3.63
N ASP A 147 15.07 -7.62 4.46
CA ASP A 147 16.35 -7.09 4.01
C ASP A 147 17.30 -8.25 3.67
N VAL A 148 18.06 -8.12 2.57
CA VAL A 148 19.10 -9.10 2.19
C VAL A 148 20.24 -9.13 3.21
N ARG A 149 20.52 -7.96 3.80
CA ARG A 149 21.63 -7.70 4.73
C ARG A 149 21.06 -7.09 6.00
N SER A 150 21.89 -6.99 7.03
CA SER A 150 21.51 -6.27 8.25
C SER A 150 21.01 -4.86 7.90
N PRO A 151 19.88 -4.42 8.47
CA PRO A 151 19.36 -3.07 8.28
C PRO A 151 20.43 -2.00 8.58
N PRO A 152 20.47 -0.89 7.83
CA PRO A 152 21.44 0.19 8.05
C PRO A 152 21.20 0.98 9.34
N TYR A 153 20.01 0.84 9.94
CA TYR A 153 19.61 1.51 11.17
C TYR A 153 19.33 0.49 12.26
N HIS A 154 19.79 0.78 13.48
CA HIS A 154 19.53 -0.05 14.63
C HIS A 154 18.11 0.17 15.19
N TYR A 155 17.42 -0.92 15.51
CA TYR A 155 16.16 -0.95 16.24
C TYR A 155 16.08 -2.26 17.03
N ASP A 156 15.40 -2.24 18.18
CA ASP A 156 15.18 -3.39 19.06
C ASP A 156 13.95 -4.23 18.65
N GLY A 157 13.06 -3.66 17.84
CA GLY A 157 11.85 -4.33 17.40
C GLY A 157 11.05 -3.50 16.40
N GLU A 158 9.95 -4.07 15.92
CA GLU A 158 9.14 -3.49 14.87
C GLU A 158 7.66 -3.49 15.24
N ARG A 159 6.91 -2.50 14.75
CA ARG A 159 5.45 -2.49 14.80
C ARG A 159 4.90 -2.03 13.46
N ILE A 160 3.84 -2.66 12.99
CA ILE A 160 3.12 -2.22 11.80
C ILE A 160 1.96 -1.34 12.26
N LEU A 161 1.76 -0.22 11.58
CA LEU A 161 0.64 0.70 11.74
C LEU A 161 -0.03 0.84 10.37
N GLN A 162 -0.93 -0.08 10.06
CA GLN A 162 -1.66 -0.08 8.81
C GLN A 162 -2.95 0.73 8.95
N LEU A 163 -3.07 1.78 8.16
CA LEU A 163 -4.18 2.73 8.18
C LEU A 163 -5.17 2.38 7.08
N THR A 164 -6.44 2.23 7.43
CA THR A 164 -7.52 1.98 6.47
C THR A 164 -8.70 2.90 6.77
N ASP A 165 -9.45 3.28 5.74
CA ASP A 165 -10.72 3.96 5.92
C ASP A 165 -11.82 3.00 6.40
N TYR A 166 -12.83 3.54 7.06
CA TYR A 166 -14.06 2.85 7.41
C TYR A 166 -15.26 3.65 6.91
N PHE A 167 -16.12 3.00 6.12
CA PHE A 167 -17.38 3.56 5.62
C PHE A 167 -18.57 2.79 6.18
N ASN A 168 -19.64 3.48 6.56
CA ASN A 168 -20.84 2.84 7.11
C ASN A 168 -21.62 2.01 6.07
N LYS A 169 -21.52 2.38 4.79
CA LYS A 169 -22.19 1.67 3.69
C LYS A 169 -21.37 0.44 3.28
N THR A 170 -22.03 -0.60 2.81
CA THR A 170 -21.39 -1.78 2.20
C THR A 170 -20.73 -1.40 0.88
N ASP A 171 -19.79 -2.24 0.41
CA ASP A 171 -19.06 -2.01 -0.86
C ASP A 171 -20.04 -1.84 -2.02
N SER A 172 -21.02 -2.75 -2.16
CA SER A 172 -22.03 -2.71 -3.22
C SER A 172 -22.85 -1.41 -3.25
N VAL A 173 -23.26 -0.89 -2.08
CA VAL A 173 -24.02 0.36 -2.00
C VAL A 173 -23.16 1.56 -2.42
N ILE A 174 -21.88 1.56 -2.04
CA ILE A 174 -20.95 2.61 -2.45
C ILE A 174 -20.72 2.55 -3.96
N GLU A 175 -20.38 1.38 -4.49
CA GLU A 175 -20.13 1.18 -5.92
C GLU A 175 -21.33 1.59 -6.76
N GLN A 176 -22.53 1.11 -6.41
CA GLN A 176 -23.76 1.45 -7.13
C GLN A 176 -23.97 2.97 -7.20
N GLY A 177 -23.71 3.69 -6.11
CA GLY A 177 -23.82 5.15 -6.07
C GLY A 177 -22.74 5.88 -6.87
N LEU A 178 -21.49 5.41 -6.78
CA LEU A 178 -20.38 6.02 -7.52
C LEU A 178 -20.52 5.83 -9.04
N THR A 179 -21.22 4.78 -9.48
CA THR A 179 -21.49 4.52 -10.91
C THR A 179 -22.87 4.97 -11.39
N SER A 180 -23.73 5.52 -10.52
CA SER A 180 -25.08 5.92 -10.91
C SER A 180 -25.12 7.23 -11.70
N ASN A 181 -26.26 7.45 -12.36
CA ASN A 181 -26.64 8.72 -12.96
C ASN A 181 -28.09 9.04 -12.51
N PRO A 182 -28.30 9.98 -11.57
CA PRO A 182 -27.32 10.90 -11.01
C PRO A 182 -26.28 10.24 -10.10
N PHE A 183 -25.06 10.78 -10.06
CA PHE A 183 -23.98 10.31 -9.17
C PHE A 183 -24.35 10.44 -7.68
N VAL A 184 -24.01 9.44 -6.88
CA VAL A 184 -24.18 9.44 -5.42
C VAL A 184 -22.83 9.22 -4.73
N TRP A 185 -22.35 10.24 -4.04
CA TRP A 185 -21.09 10.17 -3.29
C TRP A 185 -21.15 9.10 -2.18
N SER A 186 -20.02 8.40 -1.95
CA SER A 186 -19.85 7.49 -0.82
C SER A 186 -20.14 8.19 0.51
N GLY A 187 -19.75 9.46 0.61
CA GLY A 187 -19.61 10.21 1.85
C GLY A 187 -18.15 10.25 2.30
N GLU A 188 -17.86 11.09 3.29
CA GLU A 188 -16.56 11.06 3.97
C GLU A 188 -16.37 9.75 4.73
N THR A 189 -15.11 9.43 5.06
CA THR A 189 -14.79 8.31 5.94
C THR A 189 -15.51 8.50 7.29
N ASN A 190 -16.14 7.45 7.80
CA ASN A 190 -16.72 7.45 9.15
C ASN A 190 -15.62 7.24 10.21
N GLY A 191 -14.46 6.73 9.83
CA GLY A 191 -13.28 6.73 10.67
C GLY A 191 -12.06 6.13 10.00
N VAL A 192 -10.89 6.42 10.55
CA VAL A 192 -9.63 5.78 10.16
C VAL A 192 -9.30 4.71 11.21
N LEU A 193 -8.96 3.52 10.74
CA LEU A 193 -8.59 2.38 11.58
C LEU A 193 -7.07 2.23 11.60
N VAL A 194 -6.52 1.82 12.74
CA VAL A 194 -5.12 1.39 12.87
C VAL A 194 -5.13 -0.11 13.13
N ASN A 195 -4.55 -0.89 12.23
CA ASN A 195 -4.54 -2.36 12.26
C ASN A 195 -5.96 -2.95 12.44
N GLY A 196 -6.95 -2.35 11.77
CA GLY A 196 -8.36 -2.80 11.79
C GLY A 196 -9.17 -2.39 13.01
N VAL A 197 -8.56 -1.73 13.98
CA VAL A 197 -9.24 -1.22 15.17
C VAL A 197 -9.42 0.30 15.03
N GLY A 198 -10.51 0.82 15.57
CA GLY A 198 -10.79 2.25 15.57
C GLY A 198 -12.20 2.52 16.06
N VAL A 199 -12.55 3.79 16.22
CA VAL A 199 -13.87 4.22 16.68
C VAL A 199 -14.44 5.19 15.67
N GLY A 200 -15.51 4.77 15.00
CA GLY A 200 -16.20 5.56 14.00
C GLY A 200 -17.00 6.71 14.61
N ILE A 201 -17.35 7.68 13.78
CA ILE A 201 -18.18 8.82 14.16
C ILE A 201 -19.56 8.30 14.61
N GLY A 202 -19.96 8.69 15.82
CA GLY A 202 -21.19 8.24 16.51
C GLY A 202 -20.93 7.21 17.62
N LYS A 203 -19.72 6.66 17.72
CA LYS A 203 -19.34 5.63 18.72
C LYS A 203 -18.33 6.11 19.76
N GLN A 204 -17.93 7.38 19.74
CA GLN A 204 -16.88 7.89 20.62
C GLN A 204 -17.21 7.81 22.12
N ASN A 205 -18.50 7.82 22.49
CA ASN A 205 -18.96 7.73 23.88
C ASN A 205 -19.38 6.32 24.29
N ASP A 206 -19.23 5.31 23.42
CA ASP A 206 -19.60 3.94 23.69
C ASP A 206 -18.41 3.19 24.34
N SER A 207 -18.55 2.85 25.62
CA SER A 207 -17.50 2.22 26.42
C SER A 207 -17.17 0.78 26.01
N SER A 208 -18.01 0.16 25.17
CA SER A 208 -17.72 -1.16 24.59
C SER A 208 -16.69 -1.10 23.45
N CYS A 209 -16.49 0.08 22.88
CA CYS A 209 -15.55 0.31 21.79
C CYS A 209 -14.11 0.28 22.27
N LYS A 210 -13.25 -0.36 21.49
CA LYS A 210 -11.83 -0.50 21.79
C LYS A 210 -11.01 0.44 20.92
N LEU A 211 -10.05 1.11 21.53
CA LEU A 211 -9.02 1.85 20.81
C LEU A 211 -7.91 0.90 20.32
N PRO A 212 -7.24 1.21 19.20
CA PRO A 212 -6.04 0.50 18.79
C PRO A 212 -4.97 0.60 19.86
N VAL A 213 -4.17 -0.44 20.03
CA VAL A 213 -3.08 -0.46 21.00
C VAL A 213 -1.78 -0.91 20.35
N VAL A 214 -0.72 -0.16 20.62
CA VAL A 214 0.65 -0.42 20.19
C VAL A 214 1.48 -0.65 21.45
N ASP A 215 1.75 -1.92 21.75
CA ASP A 215 2.52 -2.31 22.94
C ASP A 215 4.03 -2.17 22.68
N VAL A 216 4.75 -1.47 23.56
CA VAL A 216 6.20 -1.24 23.48
C VAL A 216 6.89 -1.52 24.81
N LEU A 217 8.17 -1.87 24.79
CA LEU A 217 9.01 -1.99 25.97
C LEU A 217 9.72 -0.67 26.28
N PRO A 218 9.96 -0.32 27.57
CA PRO A 218 10.70 0.88 27.94
C PRO A 218 12.16 0.88 27.45
N GLY A 219 12.68 2.05 27.09
CA GLY A 219 14.09 2.27 26.74
C GLY A 219 14.54 1.59 25.44
N LYS A 220 13.60 1.22 24.56
CA LYS A 220 13.82 0.58 23.27
C LYS A 220 13.61 1.51 22.09
N ILE A 221 14.24 1.21 20.96
CA ILE A 221 14.01 1.85 19.67
C ILE A 221 13.16 0.93 18.79
N TYR A 222 12.01 1.40 18.35
CA TYR A 222 11.12 0.65 17.45
C TYR A 222 11.14 1.23 16.04
N ARG A 223 11.25 0.36 15.03
CA ARG A 223 10.88 0.68 13.64
C ARG A 223 9.36 0.58 13.51
N MET A 224 8.68 1.71 13.43
CA MET A 224 7.24 1.76 13.15
C MET A 224 7.04 1.81 11.64
N ARG A 225 6.42 0.78 11.07
CA ARG A 225 6.13 0.62 9.65
C ARG A 225 4.71 1.12 9.37
N ILE A 226 4.59 2.33 8.86
CA ILE A 226 3.32 3.02 8.64
C ILE A 226 2.88 2.77 7.19
N ILE A 227 1.67 2.25 7.02
CA ILE A 227 1.13 1.89 5.70
C ILE A 227 -0.18 2.65 5.48
N GLY A 228 -0.23 3.49 4.46
CA GLY A 228 -1.45 4.16 3.99
C GLY A 228 -2.27 3.27 3.07
N ALA A 229 -2.95 2.26 3.62
CA ALA A 229 -3.92 1.45 2.89
C ALA A 229 -5.33 2.11 2.92
N THR A 230 -5.37 3.43 2.81
CA THR A 230 -6.59 4.23 2.80
C THR A 230 -7.21 4.24 1.40
N ALA A 231 -8.53 4.46 1.32
CA ALA A 231 -9.25 4.59 0.07
C ALA A 231 -9.42 6.06 -0.34
N LEU A 232 -9.52 6.93 0.67
CA LEU A 232 -9.84 8.35 0.51
C LEU A 232 -8.94 9.25 1.36
N SER A 233 -8.60 8.81 2.57
CA SER A 233 -8.00 9.69 3.57
C SER A 233 -6.50 9.91 3.36
N HIS A 234 -6.10 11.19 3.38
CA HIS A 234 -4.74 11.60 3.73
C HIS A 234 -4.66 11.80 5.24
N VAL A 235 -3.73 11.11 5.91
CA VAL A 235 -3.71 11.02 7.38
C VAL A 235 -2.47 11.69 7.94
N SER A 236 -2.67 12.62 8.88
CA SER A 236 -1.61 13.17 9.72
C SER A 236 -1.61 12.45 11.08
N MET A 237 -0.46 12.02 11.58
CA MET A 237 -0.30 11.22 12.80
C MET A 237 0.87 11.70 13.65
N ALA A 238 0.68 11.83 14.97
CA ALA A 238 1.75 12.14 15.92
C ALA A 238 1.66 11.29 17.19
N PHE A 239 2.78 11.23 17.90
CA PHE A 239 2.98 10.40 19.10
C PHE A 239 3.25 11.33 20.29
N GLU A 240 2.36 11.30 21.28
CA GLU A 240 2.42 12.18 22.45
C GLU A 240 3.73 11.95 23.23
N SER A 241 4.46 13.03 23.50
CA SER A 241 5.75 13.01 24.20
C SER A 241 6.84 12.20 23.49
N HIS A 242 6.72 12.03 22.17
CA HIS A 242 7.68 11.36 21.28
C HIS A 242 7.86 12.16 19.98
N GLU A 243 8.11 13.47 20.10
CA GLU A 243 8.19 14.40 18.97
C GLU A 243 9.48 14.27 18.15
N ASN A 244 10.45 13.48 18.61
CA ASN A 244 11.71 13.24 17.90
C ASN A 244 11.63 11.90 17.15
N LEU A 245 10.82 11.86 16.09
CA LEU A 245 10.74 10.71 15.19
C LEU A 245 11.79 10.87 14.08
N THR A 246 12.32 9.76 13.59
CA THR A 246 13.27 9.78 12.46
C THR A 246 12.75 8.89 11.34
N ILE A 247 12.40 9.48 10.20
CA ILE A 247 12.10 8.73 8.98
C ILE A 247 13.39 8.10 8.48
N ILE A 248 13.30 6.80 8.17
CA ILE A 248 14.42 6.01 7.67
C ILE A 248 14.08 5.26 6.38
N ALA A 249 12.80 5.15 6.01
CA ALA A 249 12.41 4.59 4.73
C ALA A 249 11.11 5.23 4.22
N ALA A 250 10.99 5.28 2.89
CA ALA A 250 9.78 5.67 2.18
C ALA A 250 9.58 4.68 1.02
N ASP A 251 8.36 4.15 0.87
CA ASP A 251 7.97 3.21 -0.17
C ASP A 251 8.99 2.07 -0.38
N ALA A 252 9.24 1.35 0.71
CA ALA A 252 10.22 0.27 0.88
C ALA A 252 11.70 0.70 0.89
N ARG A 253 12.08 1.80 0.24
CA ARG A 253 13.49 2.23 0.14
C ARG A 253 13.98 2.96 1.37
N TYR A 254 15.19 2.61 1.81
CA TYR A 254 15.89 3.39 2.83
C TYR A 254 16.23 4.79 2.32
N THR A 255 15.97 5.78 3.16
CA THR A 255 16.33 7.19 2.95
C THR A 255 17.52 7.55 3.83
N GLN A 256 18.16 8.69 3.59
CA GLN A 256 18.90 9.37 4.65
C GLN A 256 17.95 9.66 5.83
N PRO A 257 18.42 9.65 7.08
CA PRO A 257 17.55 9.84 8.22
C PRO A 257 17.02 11.28 8.23
N HIS A 258 15.72 11.46 8.40
CA HIS A 258 15.09 12.77 8.46
C HIS A 258 14.20 12.91 9.69
N ASN A 259 14.46 13.92 10.53
CA ASN A 259 13.73 14.11 11.78
C ASN A 259 12.40 14.84 11.54
N VAL A 260 11.34 14.34 12.16
CA VAL A 260 9.98 14.89 12.06
C VAL A 260 9.26 14.78 13.41
N SER A 261 8.29 15.65 13.64
CA SER A 261 7.42 15.61 14.83
C SER A 261 6.10 14.87 14.62
N HIS A 262 5.73 14.67 13.36
CA HIS A 262 4.50 14.01 12.93
C HIS A 262 4.73 13.41 11.55
N ILE A 263 3.85 12.49 11.17
CA ILE A 263 3.85 11.77 9.89
C ILE A 263 2.62 12.15 9.10
N GLN A 264 2.77 12.43 7.80
CA GLN A 264 1.65 12.49 6.88
C GLN A 264 1.75 11.31 5.90
N VAL A 265 0.66 10.62 5.66
CA VAL A 265 0.64 9.45 4.79
C VAL A 265 -0.65 9.42 3.97
N GLY A 266 -0.49 9.39 2.66
CA GLY A 266 -1.59 9.25 1.71
C GLY A 266 -1.86 7.80 1.33
N SER A 267 -2.92 7.59 0.55
CA SER A 267 -3.25 6.28 -0.02
C SER A 267 -2.07 5.77 -0.88
N GLY A 268 -1.70 4.51 -0.67
CA GLY A 268 -0.58 3.85 -1.34
C GLY A 268 0.78 4.11 -0.71
N GLN A 269 0.97 5.18 0.06
CA GLN A 269 2.30 5.52 0.63
C GLN A 269 2.66 4.67 1.84
N ARG A 270 3.96 4.44 2.04
CA ARG A 270 4.51 3.78 3.23
C ARG A 270 5.70 4.56 3.75
N PHE A 271 5.77 4.73 5.06
CA PHE A 271 6.92 5.32 5.74
C PHE A 271 7.34 4.46 6.90
N ASP A 272 8.65 4.29 7.09
CA ASP A 272 9.19 3.69 8.30
C ASP A 272 9.89 4.76 9.14
N ILE A 273 9.57 4.78 10.42
CA ILE A 273 10.17 5.70 11.39
C ILE A 273 10.83 4.96 12.53
N LEU A 274 11.87 5.53 13.09
CA LEU A 274 12.40 5.16 14.39
C LEU A 274 11.68 5.97 15.47
N LEU A 275 11.14 5.26 16.46
CA LEU A 275 10.57 5.82 17.68
C LEU A 275 11.37 5.30 18.87
N LYS A 276 12.04 6.20 19.58
CA LYS A 276 12.72 5.89 20.84
C LYS A 276 11.73 6.01 22.00
N THR A 277 11.52 4.91 22.71
CA THR A 277 10.61 4.85 23.84
C THR A 277 11.28 5.35 25.12
N LYS A 278 10.45 5.87 26.03
CA LYS A 278 10.85 6.33 27.37
C LYS A 278 11.38 5.18 28.20
N THR A 279 12.40 5.47 28.99
CA THR A 279 12.99 4.57 30.00
C THR A 279 12.04 4.37 31.18
N ILE A 280 12.30 3.35 32.00
CA ILE A 280 11.52 3.09 33.22
C ILE A 280 11.51 4.31 34.15
N ASP A 281 12.63 5.02 34.29
CA ASP A 281 12.72 6.16 35.21
C ASP A 281 11.99 7.40 34.70
N GLU A 282 11.99 7.65 33.38
CA GLU A 282 11.15 8.68 32.77
C GLU A 282 9.65 8.37 32.97
N LEU A 283 9.24 7.12 32.79
CA LEU A 283 7.84 6.70 33.02
C LEU A 283 7.42 6.90 34.48
N LYS A 284 8.30 6.56 35.44
CA LYS A 284 8.07 6.82 36.87
C LYS A 284 7.96 8.31 37.15
N GLY A 285 8.86 9.13 36.61
CA GLY A 285 8.85 10.58 36.79
C GLY A 285 7.58 11.25 36.23
N LEU A 286 7.04 10.71 35.13
CA LEU A 286 5.79 11.17 34.52
C LEU A 286 4.55 10.57 35.19
N ASN A 287 4.69 9.58 36.06
CA ASN A 287 3.61 8.77 36.63
C ASN A 287 2.64 8.24 35.54
N ARG A 288 3.19 7.83 34.39
CA ARG A 288 2.41 7.40 33.21
C ARG A 288 3.08 6.21 32.53
N THR A 289 2.27 5.26 32.07
CA THR A 289 2.71 4.07 31.31
C THR A 289 2.01 3.98 29.95
N HIS A 290 1.41 5.10 29.53
CA HIS A 290 0.62 5.21 28.32
C HIS A 290 0.66 6.63 27.75
N PHE A 291 0.78 6.71 26.43
CA PHE A 291 0.78 7.94 25.64
C PHE A 291 -0.13 7.78 24.43
N TRP A 292 -0.70 8.89 23.96
CA TRP A 292 -1.60 8.90 22.82
C TRP A 292 -0.84 8.90 21.49
N ILE A 293 -1.35 8.13 20.54
CA ILE A 293 -1.09 8.31 19.11
C ILE A 293 -2.34 9.00 18.57
N GLN A 294 -2.23 10.26 18.16
CA GLN A 294 -3.35 11.01 17.58
C GLN A 294 -3.21 11.00 16.07
N PHE A 295 -4.30 10.75 15.36
CA PHE A 295 -4.31 10.82 13.91
C PHE A 295 -5.58 11.50 13.39
N GLU A 296 -5.43 12.26 12.31
CA GLU A 296 -6.48 13.08 11.75
C GLU A 296 -6.48 13.03 10.23
N THR A 297 -7.67 13.07 9.63
CA THR A 297 -7.77 13.27 8.17
C THR A 297 -7.43 14.72 7.81
N ARG A 298 -6.89 14.89 6.61
CA ARG A 298 -6.54 16.17 6.01
C ARG A 298 -7.04 16.25 4.57
N ASP A 299 -7.06 17.45 4.00
CA ASP A 299 -7.56 17.73 2.64
C ASP A 299 -8.97 17.24 2.34
N ARG A 300 -9.82 17.17 3.38
CA ARG A 300 -11.23 16.79 3.29
C ARG A 300 -12.13 17.89 3.89
N PRO A 301 -13.40 18.01 3.46
CA PRO A 301 -14.33 18.99 4.04
C PRO A 301 -14.59 18.80 5.54
N SER A 302 -14.42 17.58 6.06
CA SER A 302 -14.59 17.24 7.46
C SER A 302 -13.37 16.51 7.99
N VAL A 303 -12.89 16.91 9.16
CA VAL A 303 -11.77 16.26 9.85
C VAL A 303 -12.32 15.16 10.74
N TYR A 304 -11.95 13.92 10.44
CA TYR A 304 -12.03 12.83 11.39
C TYR A 304 -10.79 12.86 12.29
N ARG A 305 -10.98 12.66 13.59
CA ARG A 305 -9.91 12.53 14.59
C ARG A 305 -10.06 11.20 15.32
N GLY A 306 -9.01 10.40 15.29
CA GLY A 306 -8.91 9.13 15.99
C GLY A 306 -7.72 9.10 16.95
N TYR A 307 -7.74 8.12 17.84
CA TYR A 307 -6.71 7.91 18.84
C TYR A 307 -6.33 6.44 18.94
N ALA A 308 -5.05 6.17 19.11
CA ALA A 308 -4.50 4.88 19.48
C ALA A 308 -3.62 5.01 20.72
N SER A 309 -3.37 3.88 21.37
CA SER A 309 -2.72 3.78 22.67
C SER A 309 -1.30 3.28 22.50
N LEU A 310 -0.28 4.12 22.67
CA LEU A 310 1.11 3.69 22.80
C LEU A 310 1.33 3.26 24.25
N ARG A 311 1.27 1.95 24.49
CA ARG A 311 1.26 1.38 25.84
C ARG A 311 2.59 0.73 26.19
N TYR A 312 3.13 1.11 27.34
CA TYR A 312 4.37 0.56 27.86
C TYR A 312 4.11 -0.72 28.65
N THR A 313 4.71 -1.81 28.17
CA THR A 313 4.72 -3.10 28.88
C THR A 313 5.97 -3.16 29.74
N ILE A 314 5.81 -2.96 31.05
CA ILE A 314 6.91 -3.03 32.01
C ILE A 314 7.00 -4.47 32.55
N PRO A 315 8.13 -5.18 32.35
CA PRO A 315 8.31 -6.53 32.88
C PRO A 315 8.05 -6.59 34.39
N GLY A 316 7.21 -7.54 34.82
CA GLY A 316 6.83 -7.72 36.22
C GLY A 316 5.76 -6.75 36.76
N ALA A 317 5.32 -5.75 35.98
CA ALA A 317 4.23 -4.86 36.35
C ALA A 317 2.88 -5.37 35.83
N LYS A 318 1.78 -4.92 36.47
CA LYS A 318 0.43 -5.13 35.91
C LYS A 318 0.31 -4.40 34.57
N ARG A 319 -0.35 -5.04 33.60
CA ARG A 319 -0.61 -4.46 32.28
C ARG A 319 -1.44 -3.17 32.43
N ALA A 320 -1.00 -2.10 31.78
CA ALA A 320 -1.73 -0.84 31.81
C ALA A 320 -3.09 -0.96 31.09
N ILE A 321 -4.10 -0.37 31.68
CA ILE A 321 -5.45 -0.28 31.11
C ILE A 321 -5.44 0.87 30.09
N THR A 322 -5.97 0.61 28.90
CA THR A 322 -6.16 1.66 27.89
C THR A 322 -7.37 2.51 28.30
N PRO A 323 -7.20 3.81 28.59
CA PRO A 323 -8.32 4.67 28.93
C PRO A 323 -9.22 4.93 27.70
N PRO A 324 -10.46 5.43 27.91
CA PRO A 324 -11.29 5.94 26.83
C PRO A 324 -10.59 7.08 26.06
N ALA A 325 -11.06 7.33 24.83
CA ALA A 325 -10.54 8.41 24.01
C ALA A 325 -10.63 9.77 24.74
N PRO A 326 -9.61 10.63 24.62
CA PRO A 326 -9.63 11.92 25.29
C PRO A 326 -10.65 12.86 24.63
N LEU A 327 -11.41 13.58 25.46
CA LEU A 327 -12.40 14.58 25.00
C LEU A 327 -11.71 15.80 24.36
N ILE A 328 -10.54 16.16 24.88
CA ILE A 328 -9.70 17.25 24.37
C ILE A 328 -8.49 16.62 23.70
N PRO A 329 -8.21 16.94 22.42
CA PRO A 329 -7.04 16.41 21.72
C PRO A 329 -5.75 16.75 22.49
N PRO A 330 -4.92 15.76 22.85
CA PRO A 330 -3.66 16.00 23.54
C PRO A 330 -2.59 16.65 22.64
N LEU A 331 -2.74 16.55 21.32
CA LEU A 331 -1.79 17.06 20.34
C LEU A 331 -2.47 18.04 19.38
N SER A 332 -1.68 18.99 18.87
CA SER A 332 -2.07 19.86 17.76
C SER A 332 -1.28 19.44 16.51
N LEU A 333 -1.99 18.93 15.50
CA LEU A 333 -1.41 18.49 14.24
C LEU A 333 -1.54 19.60 13.18
N PRO A 334 -0.49 19.92 12.42
CA PRO A 334 -0.57 20.92 11.36
C PRO A 334 -1.70 20.64 10.37
N ASN A 335 -2.34 21.70 9.87
CA ASN A 335 -3.32 21.61 8.79
C ASN A 335 -2.65 21.56 7.41
N THR A 336 -1.40 22.00 7.29
CA THR A 336 -0.66 22.04 6.04
C THR A 336 -0.33 20.63 5.56
N THR A 337 -0.73 20.32 4.33
CA THR A 337 -0.53 19.01 3.67
C THR A 337 0.52 19.01 2.58
N TYR A 338 1.11 20.17 2.32
CA TYR A 338 2.16 20.39 1.35
C TYR A 338 3.46 20.82 2.05
N SER A 339 4.59 20.58 1.39
CA SER A 339 5.93 20.97 1.87
C SER A 339 6.34 20.34 3.20
N TRP A 340 5.87 19.11 3.48
CA TRP A 340 6.27 18.36 4.65
C TRP A 340 7.56 17.55 4.40
N LEU A 341 7.67 16.86 3.24
CA LEU A 341 8.81 16.00 2.90
C LEU A 341 9.25 16.03 1.44
N GLU A 342 8.48 16.65 0.55
CA GLU A 342 8.60 16.55 -0.90
C GLU A 342 10.00 16.90 -1.42
N TYR A 343 10.74 17.74 -0.69
CA TYR A 343 12.11 18.15 -1.03
C TYR A 343 13.16 17.75 0.03
N SER A 344 12.75 17.00 1.06
CA SER A 344 13.60 16.68 2.21
C SER A 344 14.22 15.28 2.13
N LEU A 345 13.52 14.32 1.52
CA LEU A 345 13.99 12.94 1.45
C LEU A 345 15.05 12.75 0.37
N GLN A 346 16.09 12.02 0.73
CA GLN A 346 17.17 11.60 -0.16
C GLN A 346 17.37 10.10 0.00
N PRO A 347 17.75 9.37 -1.07
CA PRO A 347 18.06 7.95 -0.94
C PRO A 347 19.26 7.74 0.01
N LEU A 348 19.24 6.66 0.79
CA LEU A 348 20.33 6.35 1.73
C LEU A 348 21.70 6.28 1.03
N ILE A 349 21.73 5.65 -0.14
CA ILE A 349 22.90 5.62 -1.01
C ILE A 349 22.51 6.40 -2.26
N PRO A 350 23.32 7.39 -2.71
CA PRO A 350 23.09 8.07 -3.97
C PRO A 350 22.86 7.05 -5.08
N ASN A 351 21.76 7.21 -5.80
CA ASN A 351 21.41 6.39 -6.93
C ASN A 351 21.65 7.17 -8.23
N ASN A 352 21.70 6.45 -9.35
CA ASN A 352 21.83 7.06 -10.67
C ASN A 352 20.46 7.49 -11.19
N PHE A 353 19.68 8.20 -10.36
CA PHE A 353 18.38 8.70 -10.80
C PHE A 353 18.58 9.71 -11.93
N PRO A 354 17.85 9.60 -13.06
CA PRO A 354 18.09 10.44 -14.21
C PRO A 354 17.89 11.93 -13.91
N THR A 355 18.76 12.76 -14.47
CA THR A 355 18.63 14.22 -14.44
C THR A 355 17.65 14.70 -15.51
N ALA A 356 17.15 15.93 -15.37
CA ALA A 356 16.28 16.55 -16.38
C ALA A 356 16.95 16.67 -17.77
N ALA A 357 18.29 16.70 -17.83
CA ALA A 357 19.04 16.73 -19.09
C ALA A 357 19.13 15.35 -19.77
N GLU A 358 18.89 14.27 -19.03
CA GLU A 358 18.89 12.90 -19.55
C GLU A 358 17.51 12.47 -20.07
N VAL A 359 16.47 13.26 -19.83
CA VAL A 359 15.09 12.97 -20.27
C VAL A 359 15.05 12.87 -21.80
N THR A 360 14.70 11.68 -22.30
CA THR A 360 14.57 11.42 -23.74
C THR A 360 13.16 11.73 -24.24
N ARG A 361 12.15 11.61 -23.37
CA ARG A 361 10.76 11.91 -23.71
C ARG A 361 9.98 12.40 -22.50
N ARG A 362 9.22 13.48 -22.72
CA ARG A 362 8.30 14.07 -21.74
C ARG A 362 6.86 13.74 -22.10
N VAL A 363 6.13 13.18 -21.15
CA VAL A 363 4.71 12.86 -21.25
C VAL A 363 3.95 13.75 -20.29
N THR A 364 3.11 14.66 -20.82
CA THR A 364 2.24 15.50 -19.98
C THR A 364 0.84 14.90 -19.94
N MET A 365 0.35 14.69 -18.73
CA MET A 365 -0.99 14.15 -18.44
C MET A 365 -1.79 15.19 -17.67
N THR A 366 -2.87 15.70 -18.26
CA THR A 366 -3.83 16.57 -17.59
C THR A 366 -4.88 15.72 -16.88
N VAL A 367 -5.08 15.95 -15.59
CA VAL A 367 -6.11 15.28 -14.79
C VAL A 367 -7.24 16.26 -14.55
N GLN A 368 -8.46 15.85 -14.88
CA GLN A 368 -9.66 16.67 -14.74
C GLN A 368 -10.85 15.84 -14.26
N GLN A 369 -11.67 16.40 -13.37
CA GLN A 369 -12.99 15.87 -13.05
C GLN A 369 -14.05 16.48 -13.98
N PHE A 370 -15.00 15.66 -14.41
CA PHE A 370 -16.14 16.08 -15.22
C PHE A 370 -17.44 15.75 -14.48
N GLN A 371 -18.42 16.64 -14.63
CA GLN A 371 -19.76 16.47 -14.07
C GLN A 371 -20.81 16.68 -15.18
N ASN A 372 -21.46 15.60 -15.60
CA ASN A 372 -22.60 15.66 -16.52
C ASN A 372 -23.56 14.49 -16.25
N GLY A 373 -24.53 14.71 -15.36
CA GLY A 373 -25.39 13.65 -14.82
C GLY A 373 -24.66 12.72 -13.83
N SER A 374 -23.48 12.22 -14.22
CA SER A 374 -22.54 11.50 -13.36
C SER A 374 -21.23 12.28 -13.15
N ILE A 375 -20.40 11.84 -12.21
CA ILE A 375 -19.04 12.38 -11.97
C ILE A 375 -18.03 11.33 -12.41
N TYR A 376 -17.08 11.73 -13.26
CA TYR A 376 -15.97 10.86 -13.67
C TYR A 376 -14.67 11.67 -13.76
N TRP A 377 -13.55 10.95 -13.66
CA TRP A 377 -12.22 11.52 -13.80
C TRP A 377 -11.63 11.11 -15.15
N SER A 378 -10.89 12.03 -15.75
CA SER A 378 -10.19 11.77 -17.01
C SER A 378 -8.72 12.15 -16.91
N GLN A 379 -7.90 11.48 -17.70
CA GLN A 379 -6.50 11.80 -17.95
C GLN A 379 -6.35 12.12 -19.44
N ASN A 380 -5.96 13.33 -19.81
CA ASN A 380 -5.95 13.81 -21.20
C ASN A 380 -7.31 13.63 -21.92
N GLY A 381 -8.43 13.82 -21.20
CA GLY A 381 -9.78 13.63 -21.74
C GLY A 381 -10.21 12.16 -21.89
N LEU A 382 -9.38 11.21 -21.45
CA LEU A 382 -9.65 9.78 -21.50
C LEU A 382 -10.14 9.30 -20.14
N ASN A 383 -11.30 8.65 -20.09
CA ASN A 383 -11.75 7.95 -18.89
C ASN A 383 -11.32 6.48 -18.95
N TRP A 384 -10.93 5.93 -17.80
CA TRP A 384 -10.70 4.51 -17.67
C TRP A 384 -11.99 3.81 -17.23
N THR A 385 -12.27 2.65 -17.80
CA THR A 385 -13.35 1.76 -17.36
C THR A 385 -12.85 0.33 -17.37
N ASP A 386 -13.17 -0.45 -16.36
CA ASP A 386 -12.78 -1.86 -16.26
C ASP A 386 -13.55 -2.82 -17.20
N HIS A 387 -14.31 -2.29 -18.18
CA HIS A 387 -15.01 -3.07 -19.21
C HIS A 387 -14.04 -3.59 -20.29
N ILE A 388 -13.02 -4.33 -19.87
CA ILE A 388 -12.03 -4.91 -20.75
C ILE A 388 -12.34 -6.40 -20.94
N ALA A 389 -12.70 -6.78 -22.17
CA ALA A 389 -13.01 -8.17 -22.49
C ALA A 389 -11.80 -9.10 -22.34
N THR A 390 -10.60 -8.61 -22.69
CA THR A 390 -9.33 -9.34 -22.57
C THR A 390 -8.25 -8.41 -22.02
N PRO A 391 -7.67 -8.70 -20.84
CA PRO A 391 -6.56 -7.95 -20.26
C PRO A 391 -5.42 -7.75 -21.26
N MET A 392 -4.78 -6.59 -21.24
CA MET A 392 -3.73 -6.22 -22.21
C MET A 392 -2.63 -7.28 -22.30
N LEU A 393 -2.10 -7.75 -21.17
CA LEU A 393 -1.01 -8.74 -21.18
C LEU A 393 -1.46 -10.07 -21.80
N ILE A 394 -2.71 -10.46 -21.59
CA ILE A 394 -3.23 -11.68 -22.19
C ILE A 394 -3.48 -11.50 -23.68
N ASP A 395 -3.95 -10.32 -24.10
CA ASP A 395 -4.16 -10.02 -25.51
C ASP A 395 -2.84 -10.04 -26.29
N ILE A 396 -1.78 -9.46 -25.72
CA ILE A 396 -0.40 -9.54 -26.22
C ILE A 396 0.07 -11.00 -26.27
N TYR A 397 -0.16 -11.78 -25.22
CA TYR A 397 0.20 -13.20 -25.21
C TYR A 397 -0.49 -14.00 -26.32
N LYS A 398 -1.76 -13.69 -26.62
CA LYS A 398 -2.56 -14.40 -27.63
C LYS A 398 -2.29 -13.94 -29.07
N ARG A 399 -2.10 -12.64 -29.28
CA ARG A 399 -2.04 -12.03 -30.63
C ARG A 399 -0.65 -11.49 -31.00
N GLY A 400 0.32 -11.55 -30.09
CA GLY A 400 1.66 -11.03 -30.28
C GLY A 400 1.66 -9.53 -30.60
N ASP A 401 2.53 -9.13 -31.52
CA ASP A 401 2.75 -7.73 -31.93
C ASP A 401 1.46 -7.01 -32.37
N ALA A 402 0.44 -7.73 -32.84
CA ALA A 402 -0.83 -7.14 -33.25
C ALA A 402 -1.68 -6.58 -32.09
N ALA A 403 -1.34 -6.92 -30.84
CA ALA A 403 -1.96 -6.38 -29.63
C ALA A 403 -1.07 -5.37 -28.88
N MET A 404 0.19 -5.24 -29.28
CA MET A 404 1.12 -4.32 -28.64
C MET A 404 0.73 -2.85 -28.93
N PRO A 405 0.82 -1.95 -27.92
CA PRO A 405 0.72 -0.52 -28.16
C PRO A 405 1.76 -0.06 -29.20
N ASN A 406 1.32 0.70 -30.20
CA ASN A 406 2.21 1.14 -31.27
C ASN A 406 2.88 2.47 -30.91
N HIS A 407 4.20 2.44 -30.77
CA HIS A 407 4.97 3.60 -30.32
C HIS A 407 4.92 4.78 -31.29
N THR A 408 5.12 4.54 -32.59
CA THR A 408 5.05 5.60 -33.62
C THR A 408 3.70 6.31 -33.63
N ARG A 409 2.61 5.54 -33.56
CA ARG A 409 1.26 6.07 -33.47
C ARG A 409 1.05 6.85 -32.18
N ALA A 410 1.58 6.37 -31.06
CA ALA A 410 1.50 7.07 -29.79
C ALA A 410 2.19 8.44 -29.84
N LEU A 411 3.40 8.52 -30.42
CA LEU A 411 4.13 9.78 -30.59
C LEU A 411 3.36 10.80 -31.45
N GLN A 412 2.62 10.34 -32.47
CA GLN A 412 1.76 11.19 -33.31
C GLN A 412 0.50 11.69 -32.59
N ASN A 413 0.15 11.10 -31.45
CA ASN A 413 -1.09 11.34 -30.71
C ASN A 413 -0.81 11.75 -29.25
N ASN A 414 0.16 12.64 -29.05
CA ASN A 414 0.52 13.17 -27.72
C ASN A 414 0.90 12.06 -26.72
N ASN A 415 1.78 11.15 -27.15
CA ASN A 415 2.28 10.00 -26.39
C ASN A 415 1.27 8.88 -26.11
N TRP A 416 0.06 8.96 -26.65
CA TRP A 416 -1.02 8.01 -26.40
C TRP A 416 -1.40 7.22 -27.66
N ASP A 417 -1.51 5.90 -27.56
CA ASP A 417 -2.01 5.08 -28.64
C ASP A 417 -3.56 5.06 -28.64
N PRO A 418 -4.24 5.69 -29.62
CA PRO A 418 -5.71 5.76 -29.64
C PRO A 418 -6.40 4.42 -29.94
N ILE A 419 -5.68 3.42 -30.44
CA ILE A 419 -6.24 2.09 -30.74
C ILE A 419 -6.21 1.20 -29.51
N THR A 420 -5.02 1.02 -28.93
CA THR A 420 -4.86 0.13 -27.76
C THR A 420 -5.26 0.81 -26.46
N LYS A 421 -5.32 2.15 -26.47
CA LYS A 421 -5.56 2.97 -25.28
C LYS A 421 -4.48 2.81 -24.21
N PHE A 422 -3.22 2.90 -24.61
CA PHE A 422 -2.07 2.89 -23.70
C PHE A 422 -1.03 3.95 -24.08
N TRP A 423 -0.31 4.46 -23.08
CA TRP A 423 0.97 5.14 -23.29
C TRP A 423 2.06 4.09 -23.46
N SER A 424 2.68 4.03 -24.63
CA SER A 424 3.82 3.14 -24.87
C SER A 424 5.12 3.75 -24.34
N ALA A 425 6.08 2.90 -23.96
CA ALA A 425 7.47 3.26 -23.68
C ALA A 425 8.41 2.30 -24.40
N GLU A 426 9.51 2.80 -24.95
CA GLU A 426 10.58 1.97 -25.51
C GLU A 426 11.65 1.65 -24.46
N ILE A 427 12.29 0.49 -24.61
CA ILE A 427 13.38 0.09 -23.72
C ILE A 427 14.54 1.08 -23.89
N GLY A 428 14.98 1.66 -22.77
CA GLY A 428 16.07 2.63 -22.75
C GLY A 428 15.62 4.09 -22.74
N GLU A 429 14.32 4.38 -22.89
CA GLU A 429 13.83 5.75 -22.69
C GLU A 429 13.97 6.20 -21.23
N VAL A 430 14.37 7.47 -21.06
CA VAL A 430 14.27 8.19 -19.79
C VAL A 430 13.02 9.05 -19.87
N LEU A 431 11.96 8.60 -19.20
CA LEU A 431 10.66 9.26 -19.22
C LEU A 431 10.52 10.26 -18.07
N GLU A 432 10.08 11.46 -18.41
CA GLU A 432 9.52 12.40 -17.44
C GLU A 432 8.01 12.47 -17.63
N ILE A 433 7.26 12.12 -16.58
CA ILE A 433 5.79 12.19 -16.58
C ILE A 433 5.37 13.39 -15.75
N ILE A 434 4.75 14.37 -16.40
CA ILE A 434 4.20 15.57 -15.75
C ILE A 434 2.70 15.35 -15.56
N ILE A 435 2.27 15.18 -14.32
CA ILE A 435 0.86 15.10 -13.96
C ILE A 435 0.39 16.50 -13.59
N GLN A 436 -0.42 17.11 -14.46
CA GLN A 436 -0.99 18.43 -14.23
C GLN A 436 -2.45 18.30 -13.79
N ASN A 437 -2.74 18.62 -12.54
CA ASN A 437 -4.12 18.75 -12.09
C ASN A 437 -4.70 20.07 -12.62
N THR A 438 -5.65 19.99 -13.55
CA THR A 438 -6.30 21.16 -14.17
C THR A 438 -7.65 21.48 -13.53
N GLY A 439 -7.96 20.85 -12.41
CA GLY A 439 -9.13 21.14 -11.58
C GLY A 439 -10.26 20.12 -11.70
N SER A 440 -11.29 20.40 -10.92
CA SER A 440 -12.58 19.70 -10.90
C SER A 440 -13.71 20.54 -11.44
#